data_AF-A0A8B8F3J4-F1
#
_entry.id   AF-A0A8B8F3J4-F1
#
_cell.length_a   1.000
_cell.length_b   1.000
_cell.length_c   1.000
_cell.angle_alpha   90.00
_cell.angle_beta   90.00
_cell.angle_gamma   90.00
#
_symmetry.space_group_name_H-M   'P 1'
#
loop_
_entity.id
_entity.type
_entity.pdbx_description
1 polymer ?
#
loop_
_entity_poly.entity_id
_entity_poly.type
_entity_poly.pdbx_seq_one_letter_code
_entity_poly.pdbx_strand_id
1 'polypeptide(L)'
;MSDCDSPTEVDQVDQVADSEESVLPWPNYQQYFKVLRVIEDNFFYKKLEVKCLSCVGTKCYKVDSRSNSNIRKHLSTQHPTILKKIDHIDNTVNQKHYKEMQ
;
A
#
# COMPACT_ATOMS: atom_id res chain seq x y z
N MET A 1 -37.13 -1.83 -48.51
CA MET A 1 -36.87 -0.41 -48.17
C MET A 1 -36.85 -0.32 -46.66
N SER A 2 -35.66 -0.04 -46.13
CA SER A 2 -35.36 0.48 -44.79
C SER A 2 -35.44 -0.46 -43.59
N ASP A 3 -34.27 -1.07 -43.33
CA ASP A 3 -33.78 -1.53 -42.04
C ASP A 3 -33.67 -0.38 -41.03
N CYS A 4 -34.11 -0.60 -39.78
CA CYS A 4 -33.81 0.28 -38.65
C CYS A 4 -33.15 -0.57 -37.56
N ASP A 5 -31.86 -0.79 -37.74
CA ASP A 5 -30.94 -1.27 -36.71
C ASP A 5 -30.55 -0.06 -35.85
N SER A 6 -30.97 -0.05 -34.59
CA SER A 6 -30.63 1.01 -33.63
C SER A 6 -29.21 0.78 -33.09
N PRO A 7 -28.27 1.72 -33.23
CA PRO A 7 -26.96 1.58 -32.61
C PRO A 7 -27.05 1.75 -31.09
N THR A 8 -26.62 0.72 -30.36
CA THR A 8 -26.29 0.82 -28.93
C THR A 8 -25.00 1.62 -28.80
N GLU A 9 -25.10 2.90 -28.43
CA GLU A 9 -23.93 3.68 -28.01
C GLU A 9 -23.51 3.22 -26.61
N VAL A 10 -22.58 2.27 -26.59
CA VAL A 10 -21.78 1.95 -25.40
C VAL A 10 -20.75 3.06 -25.23
N ASP A 11 -21.06 4.02 -24.37
CA ASP A 11 -20.11 5.04 -23.95
C ASP A 11 -18.99 4.34 -23.15
N GLN A 12 -17.90 4.02 -23.85
CA GLN A 12 -16.64 3.60 -23.25
C GLN A 12 -16.00 4.84 -22.64
N VAL A 13 -16.31 5.11 -21.38
CA VAL A 13 -15.51 6.05 -20.59
C VAL A 13 -14.29 5.28 -20.09
N ASP A 14 -13.25 5.24 -20.92
CA ASP A 14 -11.89 4.94 -20.47
C ASP A 14 -11.48 6.04 -19.47
N GLN A 15 -11.82 5.83 -18.19
CA GLN A 15 -11.16 6.53 -17.11
C GLN A 15 -9.74 5.97 -17.03
N VAL A 16 -8.83 6.62 -17.77
CA VAL A 16 -7.42 6.59 -17.47
C VAL A 16 -7.25 7.26 -16.11
N ALA A 17 -7.40 6.45 -15.05
CA ALA A 17 -7.06 6.87 -13.71
C ALA A 17 -5.55 7.11 -13.71
N ASP A 18 -5.20 8.39 -13.72
CA ASP A 18 -3.89 8.90 -13.31
C ASP A 18 -3.49 8.12 -12.06
N SER A 19 -2.59 7.15 -12.24
CA SER A 19 -2.22 6.22 -11.19
C SER A 19 -1.27 6.96 -10.26
N GLU A 20 -1.83 7.82 -9.41
CA GLU A 20 -1.19 8.22 -8.18
C GLU A 20 -0.83 6.92 -7.45
N GLU A 21 0.45 6.55 -7.52
CA GLU A 21 0.93 5.31 -6.96
C GLU A 21 0.62 5.34 -5.47
N SER A 22 -0.40 4.58 -5.06
CA SER A 22 -0.91 4.64 -3.70
C SER A 22 0.21 4.20 -2.75
N VAL A 23 0.64 5.11 -1.87
CA VAL A 23 1.77 4.86 -0.97
C VAL A 23 1.32 4.31 0.38
N LEU A 24 2.19 3.51 1.00
CA LEU A 24 2.02 3.15 2.41
C LEU A 24 2.28 4.37 3.30
N PRO A 25 1.51 4.57 4.38
CA PRO A 25 1.72 5.69 5.30
C PRO A 25 2.97 5.54 6.17
N TRP A 26 3.68 4.40 6.09
CA TRP A 26 4.95 4.17 6.80
C TRP A 26 6.10 4.09 5.79
N PRO A 27 6.87 5.18 5.63
CA PRO A 27 7.92 5.27 4.60
C PRO A 27 8.93 4.11 4.66
N ASN A 28 9.30 3.69 5.87
CA ASN A 28 10.29 2.63 6.08
C ASN A 28 9.83 1.24 5.58
N TYR A 29 8.53 1.07 5.30
CA TYR A 29 7.95 -0.16 4.77
C TYR A 29 7.80 -0.14 3.24
N GLN A 30 7.85 1.02 2.59
CA GLN A 30 7.63 1.16 1.14
C GLN A 30 8.64 0.37 0.30
N GLN A 31 9.88 0.25 0.77
CA GLN A 31 10.92 -0.54 0.10
C GLN A 31 10.67 -2.06 0.17
N TYR A 32 9.83 -2.53 1.09
CA TYR A 32 9.58 -3.96 1.34
C TYR A 32 8.19 -4.40 0.91
N PHE A 33 7.26 -3.46 0.76
CA PHE A 33 5.88 -3.73 0.38
C PHE A 33 5.44 -2.82 -0.74
N LYS A 34 4.83 -3.41 -1.76
CA LYS A 34 4.16 -2.68 -2.84
C LYS A 34 2.66 -2.67 -2.61
N VAL A 35 2.05 -1.49 -2.70
CA VAL A 35 0.58 -1.37 -2.72
C VAL A 35 0.08 -1.84 -4.07
N LEU A 36 -0.90 -2.75 -4.05
CA LEU A 36 -1.54 -3.28 -5.25
C LEU A 36 -2.80 -2.50 -5.59
N ARG A 37 -3.60 -2.15 -4.57
CA ARG A 37 -4.82 -1.34 -4.71
C ARG A 37 -5.28 -0.80 -3.37
N VAL A 38 -6.09 0.25 -3.44
CA VAL A 38 -6.92 0.73 -2.33
C VAL A 38 -8.20 -0.10 -2.29
N ILE A 39 -8.49 -0.71 -1.14
CA ILE A 39 -9.73 -1.47 -0.90
C ILE A 39 -10.83 -0.55 -0.39
N GLU A 40 -10.47 0.39 0.48
CA GLU A 40 -11.41 1.33 1.10
C GLU A 40 -10.69 2.64 1.35
N ASP A 41 -11.30 3.76 0.98
CA ASP A 41 -10.77 5.10 1.22
C ASP A 41 -11.84 5.91 1.96
N ASN A 42 -11.68 6.00 3.28
CA ASN A 42 -12.51 6.83 4.13
C ASN A 42 -11.70 8.01 4.63
N PHE A 43 -12.42 9.07 5.03
CA PHE A 43 -11.82 10.25 5.62
C PHE A 43 -10.85 9.96 6.79
N PHE A 44 -11.13 8.93 7.59
CA PHE A 44 -10.33 8.59 8.77
C PHE A 44 -9.26 7.51 8.54
N TYR A 45 -9.39 6.71 7.48
CA TYR A 45 -8.48 5.58 7.24
C TYR A 45 -8.57 5.07 5.81
N LYS A 46 -7.47 4.48 5.34
CA LYS A 46 -7.42 3.72 4.09
C LYS A 46 -7.15 2.25 4.37
N LYS A 47 -7.89 1.35 3.73
CA LYS A 47 -7.53 -0.07 3.67
C LYS A 47 -6.83 -0.34 2.35
N LEU A 48 -5.63 -0.91 2.42
CA LEU A 48 -4.79 -1.18 1.27
C LEU A 48 -4.55 -2.68 1.15
N GLU A 49 -4.50 -3.18 -0.08
CA GLU A 49 -3.95 -4.49 -0.38
C GLU A 49 -2.48 -4.32 -0.78
N VAL A 50 -1.59 -5.03 -0.08
CA VAL A 50 -0.14 -4.93 -0.29
C VAL A 50 0.51 -6.28 -0.50
N LYS A 51 1.60 -6.31 -1.27
CA LYS A 51 2.43 -7.49 -1.48
C LYS A 51 3.81 -7.28 -0.88
N CYS A 52 4.32 -8.30 -0.18
CA CYS A 52 5.72 -8.32 0.26
C CYS A 52 6.63 -8.59 -0.94
N LEU A 53 7.63 -7.74 -1.14
CA LEU A 53 8.59 -7.83 -2.25
C LEU A 53 9.69 -8.88 -1.99
N SER A 54 9.88 -9.30 -0.74
CA SER A 54 10.87 -10.31 -0.35
C SER A 54 10.32 -11.74 -0.34
N CYS A 55 9.01 -11.92 -0.50
CA CYS A 55 8.39 -13.24 -0.63
C CYS A 55 8.40 -13.67 -2.10
N VAL A 56 8.74 -14.94 -2.35
CA VAL A 56 8.57 -15.58 -3.68
C VAL A 56 7.09 -15.86 -4.00
N GLY A 57 6.19 -15.73 -3.01
CA GLY A 57 4.77 -16.00 -3.16
C GLY A 57 3.92 -14.83 -3.68
N THR A 58 2.67 -15.16 -4.04
CA THR A 58 1.63 -14.20 -4.45
C THR A 58 0.78 -13.72 -3.28
N LYS A 59 1.14 -14.05 -2.03
CA LYS A 59 0.34 -13.72 -0.86
C LYS A 59 0.25 -12.20 -0.68
N CYS A 60 -0.97 -11.71 -0.67
CA CYS A 60 -1.31 -10.32 -0.37
C CYS A 60 -1.73 -10.16 1.09
N TYR A 61 -1.52 -8.96 1.61
CA TYR A 61 -1.89 -8.57 2.97
C TYR A 61 -2.83 -7.38 2.91
N LYS A 62 -3.84 -7.40 3.78
CA LYS A 62 -4.69 -6.23 4.01
C LYS A 62 -4.10 -5.43 5.17
N VAL A 63 -3.88 -4.14 4.93
CA VAL A 63 -3.41 -3.19 5.94
C VAL A 63 -4.39 -2.04 6.07
N ASP A 64 -4.55 -1.57 7.29
CA ASP A 64 -5.27 -0.34 7.62
C ASP A 64 -4.23 0.76 7.83
N SER A 65 -4.40 1.93 7.24
CA SER A 65 -3.42 3.02 7.31
C SER A 65 -3.08 3.46 8.74
N ARG A 66 -3.91 3.11 9.72
CA ARG A 66 -3.70 3.40 11.15
C ARG A 66 -2.84 2.35 11.85
N SER A 67 -2.62 1.16 11.27
CA SER A 67 -1.87 0.08 11.93
C SER A 67 -1.12 -0.84 10.97
N ASN A 68 0.18 -1.04 11.25
CA ASN A 68 1.06 -1.94 10.49
C ASN A 68 1.19 -3.35 11.11
N SER A 69 0.39 -3.70 12.10
CA SER A 69 0.52 -4.96 12.87
C SER A 69 0.55 -6.20 11.98
N ASN A 70 -0.27 -6.24 10.92
CA ASN A 70 -0.33 -7.38 10.00
C ASN A 70 0.98 -7.60 9.25
N ILE A 71 1.56 -6.52 8.71
CA ILE A 71 2.84 -6.61 7.98
C ILE A 71 4.02 -6.78 8.93
N ARG A 72 3.99 -6.19 10.14
CA ARG A 72 5.00 -6.47 11.17
C ARG A 72 4.99 -7.94 11.60
N LYS A 73 3.82 -8.54 11.83
CA LYS A 73 3.70 -9.98 12.16
C LYS A 73 4.18 -10.87 11.02
N HIS A 74 3.94 -10.47 9.77
CA HIS A 74 4.50 -11.17 8.62
C HIS A 74 6.04 -11.08 8.61
N LEU A 75 6.60 -9.88 8.76
CA LEU A 75 8.05 -9.71 8.78
C LEU A 75 8.70 -10.45 9.95
N SER A 76 8.10 -10.45 11.14
CA SER A 76 8.67 -11.17 12.29
C SER A 76 8.80 -12.67 12.06
N THR A 77 7.87 -13.25 11.28
CA THR A 77 7.84 -14.70 11.01
C THR A 77 8.64 -15.08 9.77
N GLN A 78 8.59 -14.28 8.70
CA GLN A 78 9.17 -14.64 7.40
C GLN A 78 10.47 -13.89 7.09
N HIS A 79 10.64 -12.68 7.62
CA HIS A 79 11.74 -11.77 7.29
C HIS A 79 12.28 -11.03 8.53
N PRO A 80 12.72 -11.74 9.59
CA PRO A 80 13.08 -11.11 10.86
C PRO A 80 14.23 -10.10 10.71
N THR A 81 15.15 -10.32 9.78
CA THR A 81 16.24 -9.38 9.47
C THR A 81 15.73 -8.07 8.87
N ILE A 82 14.67 -8.12 8.04
CA ILE A 82 14.04 -6.90 7.50
C ILE A 82 13.37 -6.13 8.63
N LEU A 83 12.63 -6.81 9.52
CA LEU A 83 11.99 -6.16 10.67
C LEU A 83 13.02 -5.43 11.54
N LYS A 84 14.14 -6.08 11.86
CA LYS A 84 15.24 -5.46 12.64
C LYS A 84 15.80 -4.20 11.97
N LYS A 85 15.92 -4.19 10.63
CA LYS A 85 16.37 -3.00 9.89
C LYS A 85 15.37 -1.85 10.02
N ILE A 86 14.07 -2.12 9.87
CA ILE A 86 13.02 -1.11 10.05
C ILE A 86 13.08 -0.54 11.47
N ASP A 87 13.13 -1.41 12.49
CA ASP A 87 13.17 -0.99 13.89
C ASP A 87 14.40 -0.12 14.19
N HIS A 88 15.57 -0.44 13.61
CA HIS A 88 16.76 0.41 13.74
C HIS A 88 16.56 1.80 13.10
N ILE A 89 15.92 1.86 11.93
CA ILE A 89 15.65 3.14 11.25
C ILE A 89 14.68 3.97 12.09
N ASP A 90 13.56 3.40 12.54
CA ASP A 90 12.56 4.08 13.37
C ASP A 90 13.18 4.66 14.64
N ASN A 91 14.02 3.87 15.33
CA ASN A 91 14.74 4.32 16.52
C ASN A 91 15.72 5.46 16.24
N THR A 92 16.41 5.42 15.10
CA THR A 92 17.36 6.47 14.70
C THR A 92 16.64 7.78 14.39
N VAL A 93 15.51 7.72 13.69
CA VAL A 93 14.69 8.90 13.38
C VAL A 93 14.17 9.54 14.67
N ASN A 94 13.63 8.73 15.59
CA ASN A 94 13.15 9.23 16.88
C ASN A 94 14.27 9.92 17.67
N GLN A 95 15.47 9.33 17.74
CA GLN A 95 16.61 9.95 18.44
C GLN A 95 17.04 11.29 17.84
N LYS A 96 17.00 11.45 16.51
CA LYS A 96 17.34 12.73 15.86
C LYS A 96 16.30 13.80 16.19
N HIS A 97 15.02 13.45 16.12
CA HIS A 97 13.94 14.37 16.43
C HIS A 97 14.02 14.92 17.87
N TYR A 98 14.37 14.08 18.85
CA TYR A 98 14.59 14.53 20.23
C TYR A 98 15.76 15.51 20.38
N LYS A 99 16.81 15.39 19.56
CA LYS A 99 17.98 16.28 19.60
C LYS A 99 17.74 17.64 18.95
N GLU A 100 16.81 17.72 18.00
CA GLU A 100 16.45 18.97 17.31
C GLU A 100 15.47 19.84 18.10
N MET A 101 14.81 19.26 19.12
CA MET A 101 13.91 19.97 20.04
C MET A 101 14.61 20.49 21.31
N GLN A 102 15.92 20.27 21.45
CA GLN A 102 16.76 20.79 22.53
C GLN A 102 17.62 21.95 22.03
#